data_AF-A0AAQ4FQC4-F1
#
_entry.id   AF-A0AAQ4FQC4-F1
#
_cell.length_a   1.000
_cell.length_b   1.000
_cell.length_c   1.000
_cell.angle_alpha   90.00
_cell.angle_beta   90.00
_cell.angle_gamma   90.00
#
_symmetry.space_group_name_H-M   'P 1'
#
loop_
_entity.id
_entity.type
_entity.pdbx_description
1 polymer ?
#
loop_
_entity_poly.entity_id
_entity_poly.type
_entity_poly.pdbx_seq_one_letter_code
_entity_poly.pdbx_strand_id
1 'polypeptide(L)'
;MTAEKNHSGKYFLMYVPGPQQGTIETGVIVSSALATYFPEIEGHEHKHLLDYLRLLFNAVNQIMASTDRDILDMQVVVTDIVILDNDTEIAYQRFDNKTMAGSMTKISEFIERNHHIFEDNDVVLYMSKYGLLFPL
;
A
#
# COMPACT_ATOMS: atom_id res chain seq x y z
N MET A 1 30.60 -9.48 -9.46
CA MET A 1 31.50 -10.60 -9.13
C MET A 1 32.69 -10.05 -8.37
N THR A 2 32.83 -10.45 -7.11
CA THR A 2 33.94 -10.05 -6.24
C THR A 2 34.74 -11.30 -5.88
N ALA A 3 36.06 -11.22 -6.02
CA ALA A 3 36.96 -12.31 -5.68
C ALA A 3 37.54 -12.06 -4.29
N GLU A 4 37.22 -12.92 -3.33
CA GLU A 4 37.85 -12.92 -2.01
C GLU A 4 38.90 -14.03 -1.91
N LYS A 5 40.00 -13.70 -1.23
CA LYS A 5 41.14 -14.60 -1.03
C LYS A 5 41.05 -15.17 0.38
N ASN A 6 40.95 -16.48 0.49
CA ASN A 6 40.94 -17.11 1.82
C ASN A 6 42.35 -17.19 2.43
N HIS A 7 42.43 -17.60 3.70
CA HIS A 7 43.68 -17.78 4.45
C HIS A 7 44.66 -18.81 3.84
N SER A 8 44.22 -19.61 2.86
CA SER A 8 45.06 -20.55 2.10
C SER A 8 45.51 -20.02 0.73
N GLY A 9 45.20 -18.77 0.41
CA GLY A 9 45.57 -18.12 -0.85
C GLY A 9 44.74 -18.54 -2.07
N LYS A 10 43.65 -19.30 -1.89
CA LYS A 10 42.73 -19.70 -2.95
C LYS A 10 41.66 -18.63 -3.14
N TYR A 11 41.38 -18.30 -4.40
CA TYR A 11 40.30 -17.41 -4.79
C TYR A 11 39.01 -18.22 -4.94
N PHE A 12 37.93 -17.77 -4.31
CA PHE A 12 36.59 -18.26 -4.58
C PHE A 12 35.81 -17.16 -5.29
N LEU A 13 35.09 -17.54 -6.34
CA LEU A 13 34.10 -16.67 -6.97
C LEU A 13 32.86 -16.67 -6.07
N MET A 14 32.66 -15.59 -5.32
CA MET A 14 31.37 -15.37 -4.67
C MET A 14 30.40 -14.87 -5.73
N TYR A 15 29.41 -15.71 -6.05
CA TYR A 15 28.18 -15.23 -6.65
C TYR A 15 27.46 -14.44 -5.56
N VAL A 16 27.58 -13.12 -5.63
CA VAL A 16 26.63 -12.22 -4.98
C VAL A 16 25.46 -12.16 -5.96
N PRO A 17 24.29 -12.75 -5.63
CA PRO A 17 23.10 -12.52 -6.42
C PRO A 17 22.95 -11.01 -6.59
N GLY A 18 22.52 -10.55 -7.77
CA GLY A 18 22.02 -9.17 -7.87
C GLY A 18 20.97 -8.92 -6.79
N PRO A 19 20.68 -7.66 -6.43
CA PRO A 19 19.63 -7.36 -5.46
C PRO A 19 18.38 -8.18 -5.80
N GLN A 20 17.87 -8.94 -4.83
CA GLN A 20 16.59 -9.62 -5.01
C GLN A 20 15.50 -8.56 -4.96
N GLN A 21 14.61 -8.59 -5.94
CA GLN A 21 13.45 -7.70 -5.96
C GLN A 21 12.64 -7.91 -4.68
N GLY A 22 12.51 -6.86 -3.87
CA GLY A 22 11.69 -6.87 -2.67
C GLY A 22 10.22 -6.64 -3.01
N THR A 23 9.33 -7.10 -2.14
CA THR A 23 7.91 -6.75 -2.16
C THR A 23 7.61 -5.79 -1.01
N ILE A 24 6.60 -4.95 -1.19
CA ILE A 24 5.93 -4.22 -0.12
C ILE A 24 4.49 -4.72 -0.09
N GLU A 25 4.18 -5.57 0.88
CA GLU A 25 2.82 -6.07 1.11
C GLU A 25 1.96 -4.91 1.65
N THR A 26 0.95 -4.51 0.87
CA THR A 26 0.18 -3.29 1.11
C THR A 26 -1.29 -3.61 1.34
N GLY A 27 -1.78 -3.24 2.53
CA GLY A 27 -3.21 -3.19 2.83
C GLY A 27 -3.80 -1.87 2.33
N VAL A 28 -5.01 -1.91 1.78
CA VAL A 28 -5.70 -0.71 1.28
C VAL A 28 -7.06 -0.58 1.96
N ILE A 29 -7.23 0.50 2.73
CA ILE A 29 -8.51 0.87 3.32
C ILE A 29 -9.14 1.96 2.44
N VAL A 30 -10.32 1.68 1.88
CA VAL A 30 -11.08 2.62 1.05
C VAL A 30 -12.25 3.16 1.86
N SER A 31 -12.37 4.48 1.92
CA SER A 31 -13.50 5.13 2.57
C SER A 31 -14.81 4.88 1.80
N SER A 32 -15.94 4.80 2.48
CA SER A 32 -17.27 4.63 1.86
C SER A 32 -17.57 5.81 0.92
N ALA A 33 -17.16 7.02 1.31
CA ALA A 33 -17.28 8.22 0.48
C ALA A 33 -16.50 8.13 -0.85
N LEU A 34 -15.35 7.44 -0.86
CA LEU A 34 -14.61 7.18 -2.10
C LEU A 34 -15.23 6.02 -2.89
N ALA A 35 -15.64 4.94 -2.21
CA ALA A 35 -16.25 3.78 -2.87
C ALA A 35 -17.51 4.16 -3.65
N THR A 36 -18.36 5.03 -3.09
CA THR A 36 -19.60 5.51 -3.72
C THR A 36 -19.41 6.33 -5.01
N TYR A 37 -18.17 6.73 -5.35
CA TYR A 37 -17.87 7.37 -6.65
C TYR A 37 -17.89 6.39 -7.81
N PHE A 38 -17.71 5.10 -7.54
CA PHE A 38 -17.61 4.07 -8.55
C PHE A 38 -19.00 3.47 -8.76
N PRO A 39 -19.56 3.56 -9.99
CA PRO A 39 -20.87 2.98 -10.26
C PRO A 39 -20.85 1.47 -10.01
N GLU A 40 -21.88 0.97 -9.33
CA GLU A 40 -22.03 -0.46 -9.08
C GLU A 40 -22.52 -1.20 -10.32
N ILE A 41 -22.05 -2.45 -10.47
CA ILE A 41 -22.54 -3.37 -11.51
C ILE A 41 -23.35 -4.45 -10.80
N GLU A 42 -24.54 -4.75 -11.33
CA GLU A 42 -25.38 -5.82 -10.80
C GLU A 42 -24.62 -7.15 -10.73
N GLY A 43 -24.59 -7.76 -9.54
CA GLY A 43 -23.86 -9.00 -9.27
C GLY A 43 -22.34 -8.85 -9.10
N HIS A 44 -21.80 -7.65 -9.21
CA HIS A 44 -20.36 -7.37 -9.12
C HIS A 44 -20.09 -6.09 -8.34
N GLU A 45 -20.38 -6.14 -7.04
CA GLU A 45 -20.15 -5.02 -6.14
C GLU A 45 -18.68 -4.57 -6.16
N HIS A 46 -18.46 -3.26 -6.18
CA HIS A 46 -17.17 -2.57 -6.18
C HIS A 46 -16.24 -2.90 -7.36
N LYS A 47 -16.73 -3.55 -8.43
CA LYS A 47 -15.89 -3.93 -9.57
C LYS A 47 -15.10 -2.76 -10.17
N HIS A 48 -15.75 -1.63 -10.38
CA HIS A 48 -15.09 -0.45 -10.95
C HIS A 48 -14.05 0.16 -9.99
N LEU A 49 -14.31 0.13 -8.68
CA LEU A 49 -13.33 0.54 -7.68
C LEU A 49 -12.10 -0.37 -7.71
N LEU A 50 -12.29 -1.69 -7.74
CA LEU A 50 -11.20 -2.66 -7.79
C LEU A 50 -10.38 -2.54 -9.09
N ASP A 51 -11.04 -2.32 -10.23
CA ASP A 51 -10.36 -2.08 -11.50
C ASP A 51 -9.56 -0.77 -11.48
N TYR A 52 -10.08 0.27 -10.82
CA TYR A 52 -9.35 1.51 -10.58
C TYR A 52 -8.12 1.29 -9.70
N LEU A 53 -8.24 0.58 -8.58
CA LEU A 53 -7.11 0.27 -7.70
C LEU A 53 -6.03 -0.52 -8.44
N ARG A 54 -6.41 -1.51 -9.25
CA ARG A 54 -5.47 -2.26 -10.10
C ARG A 54 -4.69 -1.34 -11.04
N LEU A 55 -5.37 -0.42 -11.72
CA LEU A 55 -4.71 0.55 -12.61
C LEU A 55 -3.77 1.48 -11.83
N LEU A 56 -4.19 1.96 -10.67
CA LEU A 56 -3.39 2.83 -9.80
C LEU A 56 -2.09 2.15 -9.36
N PHE A 57 -2.18 0.95 -8.77
CA PHE A 57 -0.98 0.24 -8.27
C PHE A 57 -0.09 -0.28 -9.41
N ASN A 58 -0.65 -0.58 -10.58
CA ASN A 58 0.16 -0.83 -11.77
C ASN A 58 0.96 0.41 -12.18
N ALA A 59 0.37 1.60 -12.13
CA ALA A 59 1.08 2.84 -12.43
C ALA A 59 2.18 3.13 -11.39
N VAL A 60 1.91 2.92 -10.10
CA VAL A 60 2.91 3.04 -9.02
C VAL A 60 4.09 2.10 -9.29
N ASN A 61 3.82 0.83 -9.58
CA ASN A 61 4.88 -0.14 -9.87
C ASN A 61 5.68 0.20 -11.13
N GLN A 62 5.06 0.79 -12.16
CA GLN A 62 5.78 1.29 -13.33
C GLN A 62 6.74 2.43 -12.97
N ILE A 63 6.31 3.36 -12.11
CA ILE A 63 7.17 4.44 -11.61
C ILE A 63 8.32 3.88 -10.78
N MET A 64 8.05 2.95 -9.86
CA MET A 64 9.10 2.30 -9.06
C MET A 64 10.10 1.56 -9.94
N ALA A 65 9.63 0.80 -10.94
CA ALA A 65 10.49 0.09 -11.89
C ALA A 65 11.35 1.00 -12.78
N SER A 66 11.00 2.29 -12.89
CA SER A 66 11.79 3.31 -13.59
C SER A 66 12.89 3.95 -12.72
N THR A 67 12.87 3.69 -11.41
CA THR A 67 13.91 4.11 -10.47
C THR A 67 15.14 3.22 -10.66
N ASP A 68 16.31 3.76 -10.32
CA ASP A 68 17.56 2.98 -10.36
C ASP A 68 17.44 1.76 -9.44
N ARG A 69 17.55 0.56 -10.03
CA ARG A 69 17.40 -0.71 -9.32
C ARG A 69 18.56 -1.01 -8.37
N ASP A 70 19.70 -0.36 -8.58
CA ASP A 70 20.82 -0.42 -7.63
C ASP A 70 20.53 0.42 -6.37
N ILE A 71 19.49 1.27 -6.41
CA ILE A 71 19.00 2.08 -5.27
C ILE A 71 17.73 1.47 -4.66
N LEU A 72 16.76 1.10 -5.49
CA LEU A 72 15.45 0.62 -5.04
C LEU A 72 14.84 -0.37 -6.05
N ASP A 73 14.93 -1.67 -5.76
CA ASP A 73 14.28 -2.73 -6.54
C ASP A 73 13.14 -3.34 -5.72
N MET A 74 12.00 -2.63 -5.67
CA MET A 74 10.82 -3.04 -4.91
C MET A 74 9.55 -3.01 -5.76
N GLN A 75 8.60 -3.88 -5.44
CA GLN A 75 7.26 -3.91 -6.01
C GLN A 75 6.20 -3.81 -4.92
N VAL A 76 5.25 -2.90 -5.09
CA VAL A 76 4.05 -2.85 -4.25
C VAL A 76 3.09 -3.96 -4.65
N VAL A 77 2.70 -4.78 -3.68
CA VAL A 77 1.73 -5.86 -3.85
C VAL A 77 0.55 -5.56 -2.93
N VAL A 78 -0.64 -5.37 -3.49
CA VAL A 78 -1.85 -5.22 -2.68
C VAL A 78 -2.32 -6.59 -2.24
N THR A 79 -2.26 -6.86 -0.94
CA THR A 79 -2.65 -8.14 -0.35
C THR A 79 -4.07 -8.08 0.22
N ASP A 80 -4.45 -6.93 0.77
CA ASP A 80 -5.71 -6.76 1.49
C ASP A 80 -6.42 -5.49 1.03
N ILE A 81 -7.74 -5.59 0.81
CA ILE A 81 -8.60 -4.46 0.48
C ILE A 81 -9.77 -4.46 1.44
N VAL A 82 -9.89 -3.40 2.23
CA VAL A 82 -10.99 -3.15 3.16
C VAL A 82 -11.78 -1.95 2.66
N ILE A 83 -13.03 -2.18 2.28
CA ILE A 83 -13.95 -1.12 1.88
C ILE A 83 -14.83 -0.83 3.08
N LEU A 84 -14.74 0.38 3.62
CA LEU A 84 -15.53 0.78 4.77
C LEU A 84 -16.98 0.97 4.32
N ASP A 85 -17.92 0.38 5.07
CA ASP A 85 -19.31 0.78 4.97
C ASP A 85 -19.51 2.17 5.62
N ASN A 86 -20.63 2.83 5.30
CA ASN A 86 -20.91 4.17 5.77
C ASN A 86 -21.05 4.24 7.30
N ASP A 87 -21.66 3.26 7.95
CA ASP A 87 -21.86 3.27 9.41
C ASP A 87 -20.56 3.05 10.17
N THR A 88 -19.66 2.23 9.62
CA THR A 88 -18.30 2.05 10.11
C THR A 88 -17.52 3.34 9.90
N GLU A 89 -17.54 3.95 8.71
CA GLU A 89 -16.90 5.25 8.49
C GLU A 89 -17.47 6.34 9.42
N ILE A 90 -18.75 6.26 9.79
CA ILE A 90 -19.42 7.10 10.80
C ILE A 90 -19.04 6.72 12.25
N ALA A 91 -18.87 5.46 12.59
CA ALA A 91 -18.32 5.09 13.90
C ALA A 91 -16.89 5.64 14.04
N TYR A 92 -16.20 5.73 12.91
CA TYR A 92 -14.89 6.33 12.76
C TYR A 92 -14.94 7.78 12.19
N GLN A 93 -16.08 8.51 12.23
CA GLN A 93 -16.38 9.82 11.56
C GLN A 93 -15.47 11.00 11.93
N ARG A 94 -14.35 10.75 12.61
CA ARG A 94 -13.25 11.70 12.78
C ARG A 94 -12.05 11.42 11.88
N PHE A 95 -12.17 10.54 10.88
CA PHE A 95 -11.26 10.56 9.74
C PHE A 95 -11.31 11.84 8.92
N ASP A 96 -12.34 12.66 9.14
CA ASP A 96 -12.66 13.72 8.20
C ASP A 96 -13.02 15.07 8.86
N ASN A 97 -12.62 15.28 10.12
CA ASN A 97 -12.83 16.58 10.77
C ASN A 97 -11.53 17.37 10.94
N LYS A 98 -11.37 18.35 10.04
CA LYS A 98 -10.51 19.57 10.06
C LYS A 98 -8.99 19.43 10.22
N THR A 99 -8.45 18.29 10.67
CA THR A 99 -7.01 18.12 10.87
C THR A 99 -6.54 16.70 10.59
N MET A 100 -5.55 16.57 9.68
CA MET A 100 -4.89 15.32 9.25
C MET A 100 -4.46 14.42 10.43
N ALA A 101 -4.03 15.01 11.54
CA ALA A 101 -3.58 14.28 12.73
C ALA A 101 -4.72 13.49 13.41
N GLY A 102 -5.93 14.05 13.51
CA GLY A 102 -7.07 13.37 14.12
C GLY A 102 -7.55 12.18 13.29
N SER A 103 -7.45 12.32 11.97
CA SER A 103 -7.70 11.24 11.03
C SER A 103 -6.70 10.12 11.21
N MET A 104 -5.40 10.41 11.14
CA MET A 104 -4.36 9.36 11.25
C MET A 104 -4.46 8.58 12.57
N THR A 105 -4.69 9.24 13.70
CA THR A 105 -4.87 8.55 14.99
C THR A 105 -6.01 7.53 14.96
N LYS A 106 -7.14 7.90 14.36
CA LYS A 106 -8.28 6.98 14.28
C LYS A 106 -7.99 5.78 13.36
N ILE A 107 -7.07 5.93 12.38
CA ILE A 107 -6.81 4.93 11.34
C ILE A 107 -5.92 3.90 12.01
N SER A 108 -4.92 4.39 12.75
CA SER A 108 -4.13 3.56 13.65
C SER A 108 -5.03 2.80 14.63
N GLU A 109 -5.98 3.45 15.32
CA GLU A 109 -6.90 2.75 16.22
C GLU A 109 -7.75 1.68 15.49
N PHE A 110 -8.19 1.96 14.26
CA PHE A 110 -8.92 0.99 13.44
C PHE A 110 -8.02 -0.20 13.07
N ILE A 111 -6.80 0.06 12.61
CA ILE A 111 -5.82 -0.98 12.24
C ILE A 111 -5.47 -1.82 13.45
N GLU A 112 -5.20 -1.23 14.61
CA GLU A 112 -4.86 -1.94 15.85
C GLU A 112 -5.98 -2.89 16.29
N ARG A 113 -7.24 -2.42 16.23
CA ARG A 113 -8.41 -3.25 16.56
C ARG A 113 -8.61 -4.39 15.57
N ASN A 114 -8.20 -4.20 14.33
CA ASN A 114 -8.34 -5.16 13.24
C ASN A 114 -6.98 -5.71 12.78
N HIS A 115 -6.00 -5.79 13.68
CA HIS A 115 -4.62 -6.12 13.32
C HIS A 115 -4.49 -7.47 12.59
N HIS A 116 -5.37 -8.42 12.90
CA HIS A 116 -5.46 -9.72 12.23
C HIS A 116 -5.74 -9.63 10.71
N ILE A 117 -6.29 -8.52 10.22
CA ILE A 117 -6.50 -8.26 8.78
C ILE A 117 -5.22 -7.74 8.13
N PHE A 118 -4.40 -7.02 8.90
CA PHE A 118 -3.23 -6.28 8.38
C PHE A 118 -1.90 -6.86 8.85
N GLU A 119 -1.89 -8.06 9.46
CA GLU A 119 -0.73 -8.65 10.11
C GLU A 119 0.43 -8.88 9.13
N ASP A 120 0.09 -9.24 7.91
CA ASP A 120 1.04 -9.51 6.83
C ASP A 120 1.35 -8.26 5.97
N ASN A 121 0.91 -7.06 6.38
CA ASN A 121 1.12 -5.84 5.60
C ASN A 121 2.28 -5.03 6.17
N ASP A 122 3.23 -4.66 5.32
CA ASP A 122 4.29 -3.70 5.64
C ASP A 122 3.73 -2.27 5.75
N VAL A 123 2.75 -1.95 4.92
CA VAL A 123 2.15 -0.63 4.80
C VAL A 123 0.65 -0.75 4.67
N VAL A 124 -0.09 0.15 5.34
CA VAL A 124 -1.53 0.31 5.15
C VAL A 124 -1.81 1.69 4.56
N LEU A 125 -2.45 1.72 3.40
CA LEU A 125 -2.86 2.93 2.69
C LEU A 125 -4.33 3.23 2.98
N TYR A 126 -4.63 4.43 3.49
CA TYR A 126 -6.00 4.92 3.57
C TYR A 126 -6.32 5.83 2.37
N MET A 127 -7.31 5.44 1.59
CA MET A 127 -7.80 6.17 0.43
C MET A 127 -9.16 6.80 0.72
N SER A 128 -9.21 8.12 0.65
CA SER A 128 -10.42 8.92 0.88
C SER A 128 -10.62 9.92 -0.25
N LYS A 129 -11.89 10.22 -0.50
CA LYS A 129 -12.33 11.25 -1.44
C LYS A 129 -11.98 12.66 -0.95
N TYR A 130 -11.94 12.87 0.36
CA TYR A 130 -11.76 14.19 0.93
C TYR A 130 -10.34 14.67 0.69
N GLY A 131 -10.20 15.57 -0.27
CA GLY A 131 -8.94 16.21 -0.58
C GLY A 131 -8.40 16.92 0.65
N LEU A 132 -7.13 16.67 0.95
CA LEU A 132 -6.36 17.50 1.86
C LEU A 132 -6.45 18.94 1.33
N LEU A 133 -7.21 19.79 2.03
CA LEU A 133 -7.16 21.23 1.79
C LEU A 133 -5.79 21.73 2.23
N PHE A 134 -4.81 21.66 1.32
CA PHE A 134 -3.62 22.47 1.42
C PHE A 134 -4.00 23.88 0.98
N PRO A 135 -3.90 24.92 1.84
CA PRO A 135 -3.73 26.25 1.32
C PRO A 135 -2.37 26.26 0.60
N LEU A 136 -2.41 26.35 -0.73
CA LEU A 136 -1.25 26.76 -1.53
C LEU A 136 -0.92 28.22 -1.24
#